data_AF-A0A9P6TAJ6-F1
#
_entry.id   AF-A0A9P6TAJ6-F1
#
_cell.length_a   1.000
_cell.length_b   1.000
_cell.length_c   1.000
_cell.angle_alpha   90.00
_cell.angle_beta   90.00
_cell.angle_gamma   90.00
#
_symmetry.space_group_name_H-M   'P 1'
#
loop_
_entity.id
_entity.type
_entity.pdbx_description
1 polymer ?
#
loop_
_entity_poly.entity_id
_entity_poly.type
_entity_poly.pdbx_seq_one_letter_code
_entity_poly.pdbx_strand_id
1 'polypeptide(L)'
;MAYGVATILKHLTAYKQLKSPEDEAADRLRKLATQSKTVEPKIEELDEDEQASVEDEQVFEWIMSMLMRNNELMEIMGELVKTESKEVRRTAARVLLNLIERQECRGKVLQTGGARMLLKIIASLTVNPGKAGSTATSPISSSSQKKQYEGELEPTDLPMLQALAKLLITTNPLLVFGPSPDSPLLLSALKPLITLLTHPASSLLQLFEGLMSLTNMASLSSHLAALIASSPRVLEKIEECMIGVRTGEHELIRRAATELLCNLASTQAILETFEEGPTSARSRSRLHLLIALSSSDDLPTALAAAGALALLVDHSSAVAKALVNETKLSESLGRVALDIIEEGKIGVQHRLITLLACMLEEDQDRWTKRPVGLKDALEKLKGRLGEEDEVSAEVRRLVGVVLHRLDE
;
A
#
# COMPACT_ATOMS: atom_id res chain seq x y z
N MET A 1 18.28 23.25 -24.22
CA MET A 1 19.33 22.43 -23.59
C MET A 1 18.79 21.50 -22.50
N ALA A 2 18.11 22.00 -21.46
CA ALA A 2 17.60 21.20 -20.33
C ALA A 2 16.75 19.97 -20.75
N TYR A 3 15.82 20.13 -21.70
CA TYR A 3 15.01 19.02 -22.21
C TYR A 3 15.86 17.91 -22.85
N GLY A 4 16.88 18.28 -23.64
CA GLY A 4 17.80 17.31 -24.25
C GLY A 4 18.60 16.55 -23.20
N VAL A 5 19.15 17.25 -22.19
CA VAL A 5 19.88 16.61 -21.08
C VAL A 5 18.97 15.66 -20.31
N ALA A 6 17.76 16.09 -19.94
CA ALA A 6 16.80 15.26 -19.22
C ALA A 6 16.43 14.00 -20.02
N THR A 7 16.26 14.14 -21.34
CA THR A 7 15.91 13.02 -22.23
C THR A 7 17.06 12.02 -22.36
N ILE A 8 18.30 12.50 -22.49
CA ILE A 8 19.50 11.64 -22.51
C ILE A 8 19.60 10.87 -21.18
N LEU A 9 19.50 11.55 -20.05
CA LEU A 9 19.54 10.91 -18.73
C LEU A 9 18.41 9.89 -18.54
N LYS A 10 17.20 10.19 -19.01
CA LYS A 10 16.07 9.26 -18.97
C LYS A 10 16.39 7.96 -19.70
N HIS A 11 17.01 8.02 -20.87
CA HIS A 11 17.36 6.82 -21.63
C HIS A 11 18.58 6.09 -21.03
N LEU A 12 19.61 6.80 -20.57
CA LEU A 12 20.78 6.19 -19.94
C LEU A 12 20.47 5.47 -18.63
N THR A 13 19.41 5.90 -17.93
CA THR A 13 18.99 5.29 -16.66
C THR A 13 17.86 4.27 -16.84
N ALA A 14 17.36 4.05 -18.05
CA ALA A 14 16.20 3.18 -18.24
C ALA A 14 16.59 1.71 -18.12
N TYR A 15 15.98 1.01 -17.16
CA TYR A 15 15.99 -0.44 -17.10
C TYR A 15 15.03 -1.03 -18.14
N LYS A 16 15.27 -2.30 -18.49
CA LYS A 16 14.38 -3.07 -19.35
C LYS A 16 13.00 -3.18 -18.69
N GLN A 17 11.97 -2.81 -19.42
CA GLN A 17 10.60 -2.97 -18.93
C GLN A 17 10.26 -4.47 -18.92
N LEU A 18 10.10 -5.04 -17.73
CA LEU A 18 9.52 -6.37 -17.56
C LEU A 18 8.07 -6.32 -18.01
N LYS A 19 7.79 -6.89 -19.18
CA LYS A 19 6.43 -7.01 -19.69
C LYS A 19 5.82 -8.28 -19.14
N SER A 20 4.54 -8.23 -18.79
CA SER A 20 3.80 -9.46 -18.55
C SER A 20 3.75 -10.28 -19.84
N PRO A 21 3.67 -11.62 -19.79
CA PRO A 21 3.55 -12.46 -20.99
C PRO A 21 2.33 -12.08 -21.85
N GLU A 22 1.28 -11.53 -21.22
CA GLU A 22 0.09 -11.00 -21.89
C GLU A 22 0.39 -9.70 -22.64
N ASP A 23 1.15 -8.78 -22.03
CA ASP A 23 1.60 -7.53 -22.67
C ASP A 23 2.57 -7.80 -23.82
N GLU A 24 3.44 -8.80 -23.69
CA GLU A 24 4.28 -9.26 -24.78
C GLU A 24 3.46 -9.81 -25.95
N ALA A 25 2.45 -10.61 -25.67
CA ALA A 25 1.54 -11.14 -26.69
C ALA A 25 0.74 -10.01 -27.36
N ALA A 26 0.24 -9.05 -26.59
CA ALA A 26 -0.50 -7.89 -27.10
C ALA A 26 0.38 -6.99 -27.99
N ASP A 27 1.64 -6.76 -27.61
CA ASP A 27 2.57 -5.99 -28.42
C ASP A 27 3.02 -6.75 -29.67
N ARG A 28 3.20 -8.07 -29.61
CA ARG A 28 3.42 -8.91 -30.79
C ARG A 28 2.23 -8.82 -31.75
N LEU A 29 1.01 -8.91 -31.24
CA LEU A 29 -0.21 -8.75 -32.04
C LEU A 29 -0.33 -7.34 -32.64
N ARG A 30 0.03 -6.29 -31.89
CA ARG A 30 0.08 -4.91 -32.42
C ARG A 30 1.11 -4.77 -33.54
N LYS A 31 2.33 -5.28 -33.36
CA LYS A 31 3.39 -5.28 -34.39
C LYS A 31 2.95 -6.01 -35.66
N LEU A 32 2.33 -7.18 -35.53
CA LEU A 32 1.77 -7.93 -36.66
C LEU A 32 0.64 -7.17 -37.36
N ALA A 33 -0.22 -6.48 -36.60
CA ALA A 33 -1.31 -5.68 -37.14
C ALA A 33 -0.82 -4.40 -37.87
N THR A 34 0.27 -3.77 -37.43
CA THR A 34 0.88 -2.63 -38.14
C THR A 34 1.67 -3.07 -39.37
N GLN A 35 2.35 -4.22 -39.33
CA GLN A 35 3.00 -4.80 -40.52
C GLN A 35 1.99 -5.17 -41.63
N SER A 36 0.74 -5.45 -41.26
CA SER A 36 -0.35 -5.77 -42.21
C SER A 36 -0.89 -4.55 -42.97
N LYS A 37 -0.48 -3.32 -42.64
CA LYS A 37 -1.01 -2.07 -43.23
C LYS A 37 -0.05 -1.36 -44.20
N THR A 38 1.18 -1.84 -44.37
CA THR A 38 2.18 -1.22 -45.25
C THR A 38 2.35 -2.04 -46.52
N VAL A 39 1.65 -1.65 -47.59
CA VAL A 39 1.85 -2.18 -48.96
C VAL A 39 2.63 -1.12 -49.74
N GLU A 40 3.95 -1.06 -49.56
CA GLU A 40 4.89 -0.35 -50.44
C GLU A 40 6.29 -1.00 -50.33
N PRO A 41 7.12 -0.98 -51.39
CA PRO A 41 8.24 -1.90 -51.54
C PRO A 41 9.41 -1.53 -50.61
N LYS A 42 9.86 -2.54 -49.86
CA LYS A 42 10.95 -2.49 -48.87
C LYS A 42 12.28 -2.05 -49.50
N ILE A 43 12.84 -0.95 -48.99
CA ILE A 43 14.29 -0.90 -48.73
C ILE A 43 14.53 -1.94 -47.64
N GLU A 44 15.55 -2.79 -47.81
CA GLU A 44 16.04 -3.68 -46.75
C GLU A 44 16.54 -2.80 -45.59
N GLU A 45 15.62 -2.37 -44.73
CA GLU A 45 15.95 -2.03 -43.36
C GLU A 45 16.40 -3.34 -42.72
N LEU A 46 17.72 -3.46 -42.60
CA LEU A 46 18.39 -4.38 -41.72
C LEU A 46 17.57 -4.48 -40.43
N ASP A 47 17.28 -5.70 -39.98
CA ASP A 47 16.67 -5.96 -38.68
C ASP A 47 17.55 -5.35 -37.57
N GLU A 48 17.35 -4.06 -37.26
CA GLU A 48 17.99 -3.35 -36.15
C GLU A 48 17.44 -3.84 -34.79
N ASP A 49 16.47 -4.74 -34.78
CA ASP A 49 15.85 -5.32 -33.57
C ASP A 49 16.76 -6.35 -32.86
N GLU A 50 17.96 -6.65 -33.37
CA GLU A 50 19.08 -7.22 -32.60
C GLU A 50 19.97 -6.11 -31.97
N GLN A 51 19.41 -4.92 -31.74
CA GLN A 51 20.03 -3.87 -30.93
C GLN A 51 20.38 -4.46 -29.57
N ALA A 52 21.70 -4.60 -29.33
CA ALA A 52 22.31 -4.99 -28.09
C ALA A 52 21.54 -4.42 -26.90
N SER A 53 20.67 -5.23 -26.30
CA SER A 53 19.95 -4.81 -25.12
C SER A 53 21.00 -4.65 -24.02
N VAL A 54 21.26 -3.42 -23.61
CA VAL A 54 22.12 -3.16 -22.46
C VAL A 54 21.51 -3.90 -21.29
N GLU A 55 22.26 -4.85 -20.73
CA GLU A 55 21.81 -5.62 -19.58
C GLU A 55 21.51 -4.69 -18.41
N ASP A 56 20.46 -4.98 -17.65
CA ASP A 56 20.05 -4.15 -16.50
C ASP A 56 21.19 -3.96 -15.50
N GLU A 57 22.11 -4.92 -15.41
CA GLU A 57 23.30 -4.83 -14.56
C GLU A 57 24.28 -3.76 -15.04
N GLN A 58 24.44 -3.56 -16.35
CA GLN A 58 25.29 -2.49 -16.88
C GLN A 58 24.67 -1.11 -16.59
N VAL A 59 23.34 -1.00 -16.68
CA VAL A 59 22.60 0.22 -16.30
C VAL A 59 22.79 0.52 -14.81
N PHE A 60 22.66 -0.50 -13.97
CA PHE A 60 22.87 -0.39 -12.53
C PHE A 60 24.30 0.06 -12.19
N GLU A 61 25.31 -0.60 -12.74
CA GLU A 61 26.73 -0.26 -12.53
C GLU A 61 27.04 1.17 -12.98
N TRP A 62 26.47 1.60 -14.12
CA TRP A 62 26.61 2.98 -14.58
C TRP A 62 25.96 3.97 -13.60
N ILE A 63 24.72 3.71 -13.17
CA ILE A 63 24.01 4.54 -12.19
C ILE A 63 24.81 4.64 -10.89
N MET A 64 25.26 3.51 -10.36
CA MET A 64 26.01 3.46 -9.10
C MET A 64 27.33 4.23 -9.20
N SER A 65 28.08 4.03 -10.28
CA SER A 65 29.32 4.78 -10.56
C SER A 65 29.07 6.29 -10.60
N MET A 66 28.00 6.73 -11.26
CA MET A 66 27.64 8.16 -11.36
C MET A 66 27.14 8.74 -10.04
N LEU A 67 26.42 7.97 -9.21
CA LEU A 67 25.98 8.41 -7.89
C LEU A 67 27.17 8.51 -6.90
N MET A 68 28.20 7.68 -7.08
CA MET A 68 29.39 7.66 -6.23
C MET A 68 30.43 8.72 -6.63
N ARG A 69 30.50 9.09 -7.91
CA ARG A 69 31.43 10.10 -8.42
C ARG A 69 30.87 11.52 -8.21
N ASN A 70 31.46 12.25 -7.26
CA ASN A 70 31.31 13.70 -7.05
C ASN A 70 29.88 14.29 -6.97
N ASN A 71 28.83 13.46 -6.86
CA ASN A 71 27.41 13.88 -6.85
C ASN A 71 26.95 14.68 -8.10
N GLU A 72 27.74 14.76 -9.17
CA GLU A 72 27.47 15.60 -10.36
C GLU A 72 26.11 15.28 -11.00
N LEU A 73 25.75 13.99 -11.06
CA LEU A 73 24.45 13.57 -11.57
C LEU A 73 23.31 14.22 -10.79
N MET A 74 23.40 14.24 -9.46
CA MET A 74 22.35 14.80 -8.61
C MET A 74 22.32 16.34 -8.63
N GLU A 75 23.46 16.99 -8.86
CA GLU A 75 23.51 18.43 -9.12
C GLU A 75 22.80 18.80 -10.43
N ILE A 76 23.06 18.05 -11.51
CA ILE A 76 22.35 18.21 -12.79
C ILE A 76 20.84 18.03 -12.58
N MET A 77 20.44 17.00 -11.82
CA MET A 77 19.04 16.80 -11.46
C MET A 77 18.47 18.00 -10.70
N GLY A 78 19.24 18.65 -9.83
CA GLY A 78 18.88 19.88 -9.12
C GLY A 78 18.52 21.03 -10.06
N GLU A 79 19.33 21.23 -11.11
CA GLU A 79 19.08 22.24 -12.13
C GLU A 79 17.87 21.91 -13.02
N LEU A 80 17.70 20.64 -13.39
CA LEU A 80 16.52 20.20 -14.14
C LEU A 80 15.21 20.46 -13.37
N VAL A 81 15.20 20.23 -12.06
CA VAL A 81 14.03 20.48 -11.20
C VAL A 81 13.70 21.97 -11.04
N LYS A 82 14.68 22.86 -11.13
CA LYS A 82 14.47 24.32 -11.07
C LYS A 82 13.84 24.89 -12.35
N THR A 83 13.93 24.18 -13.47
CA THR A 83 13.38 24.62 -14.77
C THR A 83 11.87 24.85 -14.70
N GLU A 84 11.32 25.81 -15.45
CA GLU A 84 9.88 26.12 -15.47
C GLU A 84 9.03 25.13 -16.30
N SER A 85 9.66 24.44 -17.25
CA SER A 85 9.01 23.45 -18.10
C SER A 85 8.51 22.25 -17.31
N LYS A 86 7.19 22.04 -17.32
CA LYS A 86 6.54 20.86 -16.73
C LYS A 86 7.10 19.55 -17.29
N GLU A 87 7.39 19.51 -18.58
CA GLU A 87 7.89 18.30 -19.24
C GLU A 87 9.31 17.93 -18.81
N VAL A 88 10.17 18.94 -18.61
CA VAL A 88 11.50 18.73 -18.05
C VAL A 88 11.41 18.18 -16.63
N ARG A 89 10.49 18.71 -15.80
CA ARG A 89 10.27 18.20 -14.43
C ARG A 89 9.72 16.78 -14.41
N ARG A 90 8.78 16.44 -15.30
CA ARG A 90 8.27 15.06 -15.47
C ARG A 90 9.38 14.10 -15.85
N THR A 91 10.18 14.49 -16.84
CA THR A 91 11.33 13.70 -17.28
C THR A 91 12.35 13.54 -16.15
N ALA A 92 12.62 14.61 -15.38
CA ALA A 92 13.49 14.54 -14.21
C ALA A 92 12.93 13.59 -13.13
N ALA A 93 11.63 13.61 -12.86
CA ALA A 93 11.03 12.64 -11.94
C ALA A 93 11.13 11.21 -12.44
N ARG A 94 11.02 10.97 -13.75
CA ARG A 94 11.26 9.64 -14.34
C ARG A 94 12.70 9.20 -14.16
N VAL A 95 13.67 10.09 -14.35
CA VAL A 95 15.08 9.80 -14.06
C VAL A 95 15.24 9.44 -12.58
N LEU A 96 14.69 10.24 -11.65
CA LEU A 96 14.75 9.93 -10.21
C LEU A 96 14.14 8.56 -9.89
N LEU A 97 13.00 8.20 -10.51
CA LEU A 97 12.39 6.87 -10.37
C LEU A 97 13.33 5.76 -10.83
N ASN A 98 13.97 5.92 -11.99
CA ASN A 98 14.94 4.97 -12.51
C ASN A 98 16.14 4.81 -11.57
N LEU A 99 16.68 5.92 -11.05
CA LEU A 99 17.84 5.89 -10.13
C LEU A 99 17.56 5.10 -8.85
N ILE A 100 16.31 5.05 -8.40
CA ILE A 100 15.91 4.37 -7.16
C ILE A 100 15.28 2.99 -7.41
N GLU A 101 15.35 2.50 -8.65
CA GLU A 101 14.76 1.22 -9.02
C GLU A 101 15.33 0.11 -8.14
N ARG A 102 16.66 0.00 -8.16
CA ARG A 102 17.50 -0.83 -7.28
C ARG A 102 17.60 -0.21 -5.89
N GLN A 103 17.42 -1.04 -4.85
CA GLN A 103 17.35 -0.59 -3.45
C GLN A 103 18.67 0.01 -2.96
N GLU A 104 19.78 -0.50 -3.48
CA GLU A 104 21.16 -0.12 -3.17
C GLU A 104 21.44 1.36 -3.47
N CYS A 105 20.78 1.94 -4.48
CA CYS A 105 20.94 3.33 -4.86
C CYS A 105 20.15 4.31 -3.96
N ARG A 106 19.10 3.84 -3.28
CA ARG A 106 18.11 4.69 -2.59
C ARG A 106 18.74 5.55 -1.51
N GLY A 107 19.63 4.96 -0.70
CA GLY A 107 20.32 5.67 0.37
C GLY A 107 21.15 6.85 -0.15
N LYS A 108 21.86 6.67 -1.26
CA LYS A 108 22.69 7.71 -1.86
C LYS A 108 21.85 8.84 -2.46
N VAL A 109 20.78 8.49 -3.18
CA VAL A 109 19.83 9.47 -3.73
C VAL A 109 19.16 10.30 -2.62
N LEU A 110 18.85 9.68 -1.47
CA LEU A 110 18.31 10.37 -0.30
C LEU A 110 19.30 11.35 0.32
N GLN A 111 20.55 10.94 0.52
CA GLN A 111 21.61 11.81 1.06
C GLN A 111 21.82 13.07 0.21
N THR A 112 21.67 12.97 -1.10
CA THR A 112 21.79 14.10 -2.03
C THR A 112 20.50 14.91 -2.23
N GLY A 113 19.45 14.64 -1.43
CA GLY A 113 18.22 15.42 -1.43
C GLY A 113 17.15 15.01 -2.46
N GLY A 114 17.26 13.81 -3.06
CA GLY A 114 16.33 13.31 -4.08
C GLY A 114 14.86 13.34 -3.66
N ALA A 115 14.55 13.00 -2.40
CA ALA A 115 13.18 13.07 -1.88
C ALA A 115 12.62 14.52 -1.85
N ARG A 116 13.45 15.51 -1.50
CA ARG A 116 13.05 16.92 -1.50
C ARG A 116 12.84 17.45 -2.91
N MET A 117 13.65 16.96 -3.86
CA MET A 117 13.49 17.26 -5.28
C MET A 117 12.15 16.72 -5.80
N LEU A 118 11.79 15.47 -5.45
CA LEU A 118 10.49 14.90 -5.79
C LEU A 118 9.34 15.70 -5.21
N LEU A 119 9.37 16.05 -3.91
CA LEU A 119 8.32 16.89 -3.31
C LEU A 119 8.19 18.24 -4.02
N LYS A 120 9.31 18.87 -4.40
CA LYS A 120 9.29 20.12 -5.17
C LYS A 120 8.67 19.94 -6.55
N ILE A 121 9.01 18.87 -7.28
CA ILE A 121 8.40 18.55 -8.57
C ILE A 121 6.89 18.36 -8.40
N ILE A 122 6.48 17.51 -7.46
CA ILE A 122 5.07 17.19 -7.19
C ILE A 122 4.30 18.46 -6.86
N ALA A 123 4.76 19.25 -5.87
CA ALA A 123 4.13 20.52 -5.51
C ALA A 123 3.98 21.44 -6.73
N SER A 124 4.99 21.53 -7.57
CA SER A 124 4.95 22.40 -8.75
C SER A 124 3.99 21.95 -9.86
N LEU A 125 3.70 20.64 -9.92
CA LEU A 125 2.77 20.05 -10.89
C LEU A 125 1.34 19.99 -10.33
N THR A 126 1.17 19.97 -9.00
CA THR A 126 -0.14 19.91 -8.32
C THR A 126 -0.69 21.26 -7.86
N VAL A 127 0.14 22.29 -7.63
CA VAL A 127 -0.25 23.58 -6.99
C VAL A 127 -0.62 24.69 -7.99
N ASN A 128 -0.98 24.37 -9.24
CA ASN A 128 -1.48 25.39 -10.18
C ASN A 128 -2.99 25.27 -10.47
N PRO A 129 -3.88 25.71 -9.56
CA PRO A 129 -5.30 25.92 -9.85
C PRO A 129 -5.63 27.37 -10.31
N GLY A 130 -4.74 28.04 -11.08
CA GLY A 130 -5.03 29.40 -11.54
C GLY A 130 -4.16 29.88 -12.69
N LYS A 131 -4.82 30.38 -13.75
CA LYS A 131 -4.30 30.98 -15.01
C LYS A 131 -4.04 30.02 -16.16
N ALA A 132 -5.12 29.50 -16.75
CA ALA A 132 -5.22 29.38 -18.21
C ALA A 132 -6.35 30.30 -18.66
N GLY A 133 -6.03 31.19 -19.61
CA GLY A 133 -6.82 32.36 -19.96
C GLY A 133 -8.20 32.07 -20.52
N SER A 134 -9.11 32.98 -20.20
CA SER A 134 -10.30 33.30 -20.95
C SER A 134 -10.00 33.58 -22.43
N THR A 135 -10.58 32.80 -23.33
CA THR A 135 -11.16 33.29 -24.60
C THR A 135 -12.27 32.32 -25.02
N ALA A 136 -13.50 32.85 -25.09
CA ALA A 136 -14.71 32.22 -25.64
C ALA A 136 -14.51 31.75 -27.09
N THR A 137 -15.19 30.70 -27.60
CA THR A 137 -16.60 30.74 -28.06
C THR A 137 -17.26 29.33 -28.17
N SER A 138 -18.57 29.29 -27.86
CA SER A 138 -19.54 28.18 -27.68
C SER A 138 -20.07 27.49 -28.98
N PRO A 139 -21.17 26.67 -28.98
CA PRO A 139 -21.63 25.53 -28.14
C PRO A 139 -22.18 24.28 -28.95
N ILE A 140 -22.76 23.29 -28.22
CA ILE A 140 -23.73 22.22 -28.61
C ILE A 140 -23.06 20.84 -28.94
N SER A 141 -23.17 19.74 -28.18
CA SER A 141 -24.40 18.99 -27.82
C SER A 141 -24.14 17.81 -26.85
N SER A 142 -25.13 17.57 -25.98
CA SER A 142 -25.67 16.31 -25.42
C SER A 142 -24.79 15.20 -24.79
N SER A 143 -25.03 15.02 -23.49
CA SER A 143 -25.24 13.74 -22.77
C SER A 143 -24.11 12.72 -22.68
N SER A 144 -23.31 12.86 -21.62
CA SER A 144 -22.92 11.77 -20.70
C SER A 144 -22.36 12.43 -19.44
N GLN A 145 -22.90 12.10 -18.26
CA GLN A 145 -22.40 12.59 -16.97
C GLN A 145 -20.98 12.05 -16.71
N LYS A 146 -19.96 12.70 -17.26
CA LYS A 146 -18.60 12.67 -16.71
C LYS A 146 -18.53 13.81 -15.70
N LYS A 147 -18.51 13.47 -14.39
CA LYS A 147 -18.01 14.39 -13.37
C LYS A 147 -16.55 14.67 -13.72
N GLN A 148 -16.33 15.82 -14.35
CA GLN A 148 -15.02 16.28 -14.77
C GLN A 148 -14.32 16.82 -13.52
N TYR A 149 -13.39 16.03 -12.96
CA TYR A 149 -12.51 16.48 -11.88
C TYR A 149 -11.41 17.34 -12.50
N GLU A 150 -11.64 18.65 -12.59
CA GLU A 150 -10.62 19.61 -13.00
C GLU A 150 -9.45 19.58 -11.98
N GLY A 151 -8.26 19.17 -12.42
CA GLY A 151 -7.03 19.17 -11.61
C GLY A 151 -6.55 17.81 -11.09
N GLU A 152 -7.13 16.68 -11.52
CA GLU A 152 -6.59 15.35 -11.23
C GLU A 152 -5.29 15.11 -12.03
N LEU A 153 -4.29 14.49 -11.41
CA LEU A 153 -3.01 14.18 -12.07
C LEU A 153 -3.23 13.24 -13.26
N GLU A 154 -2.51 13.45 -14.35
CA GLU A 154 -2.59 12.51 -15.48
C GLU A 154 -1.88 11.20 -15.15
N PRO A 155 -2.19 10.06 -15.82
CA PRO A 155 -1.46 8.81 -15.62
C PRO A 155 0.06 8.94 -15.83
N THR A 156 0.48 9.87 -16.69
CA THR A 156 1.89 10.21 -16.96
C THR A 156 2.59 10.91 -15.79
N ASP A 157 1.81 11.45 -14.85
CA ASP A 157 2.26 12.15 -13.65
C ASP A 157 2.37 11.22 -12.42
N LEU A 158 1.78 10.03 -12.43
CA LEU A 158 1.92 9.06 -11.32
C LEU A 158 3.36 8.59 -11.00
N PRO A 159 4.29 8.46 -11.97
CA PRO A 159 5.66 8.03 -11.71
C PRO A 159 6.42 8.89 -10.70
N MET A 160 6.13 10.19 -10.59
CA MET A 160 6.77 11.03 -9.56
C MET A 160 6.27 10.69 -8.15
N LEU A 161 4.99 10.34 -8.01
CA LEU A 161 4.42 9.90 -6.74
C LEU A 161 4.96 8.52 -6.39
N GLN A 162 5.07 7.64 -7.39
CA GLN A 162 5.67 6.31 -7.26
C GLN A 162 7.11 6.40 -6.76
N ALA A 163 7.90 7.33 -7.31
CA ALA A 163 9.28 7.51 -6.87
C ALA A 163 9.38 7.93 -5.39
N LEU A 164 8.47 8.82 -4.96
CA LEU A 164 8.38 9.23 -3.56
C LEU A 164 7.99 8.04 -2.66
N ALA A 165 7.02 7.24 -3.08
CA ALA A 165 6.60 6.03 -2.38
C ALA A 165 7.77 5.05 -2.21
N LYS A 166 8.49 4.70 -3.28
CA LYS A 166 9.63 3.76 -3.23
C LYS A 166 10.73 4.18 -2.24
N LEU A 167 11.06 5.48 -2.18
CA LEU A 167 12.01 6.00 -1.20
C LEU A 167 11.49 5.81 0.24
N LEU A 168 10.21 6.08 0.46
CA LEU A 168 9.57 6.00 1.76
C LEU A 168 9.27 4.58 2.24
N ILE A 169 9.32 3.56 1.37
CA ILE A 169 9.17 2.16 1.79
C ILE A 169 10.40 1.68 2.57
N THR A 170 11.60 2.12 2.17
CA THR A 170 12.87 1.48 2.60
C THR A 170 13.73 2.33 3.53
N THR A 171 13.26 3.52 3.93
CA THR A 171 14.00 4.41 4.83
C THR A 171 13.08 4.97 5.91
N ASN A 172 13.63 5.20 7.12
CA ASN A 172 12.91 5.93 8.15
C ASN A 172 12.60 7.36 7.66
N PRO A 173 11.32 7.73 7.49
CA PRO A 173 10.92 9.01 6.93
C PRO A 173 11.37 10.23 7.74
N LEU A 174 11.58 10.07 9.05
CA LEU A 174 12.10 11.13 9.92
C LEU A 174 13.53 11.53 9.55
N LEU A 175 14.34 10.60 9.02
CA LEU A 175 15.69 10.91 8.55
C LEU A 175 15.69 11.74 7.26
N VAL A 176 14.60 11.69 6.50
CA VAL A 176 14.48 12.34 5.19
C VAL A 176 13.79 13.70 5.31
N PHE A 177 12.68 13.74 6.04
CA PHE A 177 11.77 14.89 6.07
C PHE A 177 11.79 15.68 7.38
N GLY A 178 12.56 15.25 8.39
CA GLY A 178 12.79 16.01 9.61
C GLY A 178 12.58 15.16 10.86
N PRO A 179 13.15 15.58 12.00
CA PRO A 179 13.33 14.71 13.17
C PRO A 179 12.03 14.42 13.93
N SER A 180 10.91 15.03 13.56
CA SER A 180 9.61 14.89 14.22
C SER A 180 8.53 14.45 13.24
N PRO A 181 7.58 13.59 13.68
CA PRO A 181 6.38 13.24 12.92
C PRO A 181 5.55 14.44 12.47
N ASP A 182 5.66 15.58 13.15
CA ASP A 182 4.93 16.82 12.83
C ASP A 182 5.70 17.73 11.84
N SER A 183 6.80 17.24 11.26
CA SER A 183 7.57 18.02 10.30
C SER A 183 6.71 18.40 9.08
N PRO A 184 6.65 19.69 8.67
CA PRO A 184 5.85 20.12 7.54
C PRO A 184 6.16 19.38 6.23
N LEU A 185 7.42 19.01 6.03
CA LEU A 185 7.83 18.25 4.84
C LEU A 185 7.27 16.82 4.85
N LEU A 186 7.23 16.18 6.02
CA LEU A 186 6.67 14.84 6.17
C LEU A 186 5.16 14.86 5.93
N LEU A 187 4.48 15.83 6.54
CA LEU A 187 3.04 16.05 6.32
C LEU A 187 2.72 16.34 4.84
N SER A 188 3.58 17.10 4.16
CA SER A 188 3.40 17.39 2.72
C SER A 188 3.53 16.15 1.82
N ALA A 189 4.18 15.07 2.29
CA ALA A 189 4.32 13.82 1.56
C ALA A 189 3.04 12.97 1.58
N LEU A 190 2.15 13.13 2.57
CA LEU A 190 0.93 12.33 2.71
C LEU A 190 0.00 12.43 1.51
N LYS A 191 -0.33 13.66 1.08
CA LYS A 191 -1.26 13.88 -0.04
C LYS A 191 -0.78 13.20 -1.34
N PRO A 192 0.49 13.33 -1.76
CA PRO A 192 1.06 12.54 -2.86
C PRO A 192 0.85 11.03 -2.75
N LEU A 193 1.11 10.44 -1.57
CA LEU A 193 0.99 9.00 -1.37
C LEU A 193 -0.47 8.52 -1.38
N ILE A 194 -1.37 9.27 -0.73
CA ILE A 194 -2.81 9.00 -0.78
C ILE A 194 -3.33 9.12 -2.22
N THR A 195 -2.84 10.10 -2.97
CA THR A 195 -3.19 10.25 -4.39
C THR A 195 -2.72 9.04 -5.18
N LEU A 196 -1.47 8.58 -5.00
CA LEU A 196 -0.97 7.36 -5.66
C LEU A 196 -1.83 6.13 -5.34
N LEU A 197 -2.22 5.94 -4.08
CA LEU A 197 -3.06 4.82 -3.65
C LEU A 197 -4.46 4.88 -4.30
N THR A 198 -5.07 6.06 -4.33
CA THR A 198 -6.49 6.23 -4.67
C THR A 198 -6.75 6.56 -6.14
N HIS A 199 -5.71 6.92 -6.91
CA HIS A 199 -5.86 7.31 -8.30
C HIS A 199 -6.34 6.13 -9.17
N PRO A 200 -7.36 6.32 -10.02
CA PRO A 200 -7.96 5.23 -10.79
C PRO A 200 -7.03 4.61 -11.84
N ALA A 201 -6.03 5.36 -12.32
CA ALA A 201 -5.05 4.89 -13.29
C ALA A 201 -3.77 4.31 -12.66
N SER A 202 -3.72 4.15 -11.34
CA SER A 202 -2.56 3.55 -10.68
C SER A 202 -2.42 2.08 -11.10
N SER A 203 -1.22 1.71 -11.52
CA SER A 203 -0.89 0.30 -11.78
C SER A 203 -0.88 -0.52 -10.49
N LEU A 204 -0.89 -1.86 -10.60
CA LEU A 204 -0.78 -2.74 -9.43
C LEU A 204 0.49 -2.49 -8.62
N LEU A 205 1.62 -2.23 -9.30
CA LEU A 205 2.88 -1.89 -8.63
C LEU A 205 2.78 -0.56 -7.88
N GLN A 206 2.20 0.47 -8.51
CA GLN A 206 1.99 1.77 -7.88
C GLN A 206 1.05 1.68 -6.67
N LEU A 207 0.01 0.86 -6.77
CA LEU A 207 -0.91 0.57 -5.69
C LEU A 207 -0.20 -0.10 -4.52
N PHE A 208 0.59 -1.14 -4.80
CA PHE A 208 1.40 -1.84 -3.80
C PHE A 208 2.39 -0.90 -3.10
N GLU A 209 3.12 -0.08 -3.86
CA GLU A 209 4.09 0.86 -3.30
C GLU A 209 3.41 2.00 -2.51
N GLY A 210 2.22 2.44 -2.94
CA GLY A 210 1.37 3.36 -2.19
C GLY A 210 0.95 2.77 -0.83
N LEU A 211 0.48 1.52 -0.81
CA LEU A 211 0.15 0.82 0.44
C LEU A 211 1.37 0.73 1.36
N MET A 212 2.48 0.18 0.88
CA MET A 212 3.70 -0.03 1.67
C MET A 212 4.26 1.27 2.26
N SER A 213 4.28 2.34 1.46
CA SER A 213 4.76 3.64 1.92
C SER A 213 3.83 4.27 2.97
N LEU A 214 2.50 4.19 2.79
CA LEU A 214 1.53 4.65 3.78
C LEU A 214 1.56 3.83 5.07
N THR A 215 1.82 2.52 4.98
CA THR A 215 2.02 1.66 6.15
C THR A 215 3.21 2.15 6.98
N ASN A 216 4.31 2.50 6.31
CA ASN A 216 5.49 3.07 6.98
C ASN A 216 5.25 4.49 7.52
N MET A 217 4.37 5.28 6.91
CA MET A 217 3.96 6.59 7.47
C MET A 217 3.11 6.42 8.73
N ALA A 218 2.12 5.53 8.69
CA ALA A 218 1.18 5.32 9.78
C ALA A 218 1.85 4.74 11.04
N SER A 219 2.92 3.98 10.88
CA SER A 219 3.68 3.40 12.01
C SER A 219 4.51 4.40 12.80
N LEU A 220 4.73 5.62 12.29
CA LEU A 220 5.55 6.64 12.97
C LEU A 220 4.81 7.37 14.09
N SER A 221 3.51 7.65 13.91
CA SER A 221 2.71 8.32 14.92
C SER A 221 1.21 8.13 14.68
N SER A 222 0.44 8.16 15.78
CA SER A 222 -1.03 8.14 15.74
C SER A 222 -1.61 9.35 14.99
N HIS A 223 -0.92 10.50 15.01
CA HIS A 223 -1.33 11.69 14.25
C HIS A 223 -1.29 11.45 12.73
N LEU A 224 -0.19 10.88 12.21
CA LEU A 224 -0.06 10.55 10.79
C LEU A 224 -1.08 9.48 10.38
N ALA A 225 -1.27 8.45 11.22
CA ALA A 225 -2.30 7.45 11.02
C ALA A 225 -3.69 8.08 10.89
N ALA A 226 -4.05 8.99 11.81
CA ALA A 226 -5.33 9.69 11.77
C ALA A 226 -5.50 10.56 10.51
N LEU A 227 -4.45 11.24 10.04
CA LEU A 227 -4.49 12.01 8.79
C LEU A 227 -4.72 11.11 7.57
N ILE A 228 -4.08 9.94 7.51
CA ILE A 228 -4.29 8.96 6.44
C ILE A 228 -5.74 8.44 6.47
N ALA A 229 -6.21 8.03 7.65
CA ALA A 229 -7.57 7.51 7.85
C ALA A 229 -8.67 8.54 7.58
N SER A 230 -8.38 9.84 7.73
CA SER A 230 -9.37 10.91 7.49
C SER A 230 -9.86 11.01 6.04
N SER A 231 -9.17 10.38 5.09
CA SER A 231 -9.57 10.34 3.68
C SER A 231 -10.46 9.13 3.40
N PRO A 232 -11.76 9.30 3.09
CA PRO A 232 -12.68 8.17 2.91
C PRO A 232 -12.27 7.19 1.79
N ARG A 233 -11.66 7.73 0.71
CA ARG A 233 -11.16 6.94 -0.42
C ARG A 233 -10.05 5.97 -0.03
N VAL A 234 -9.33 6.22 1.06
CA VAL A 234 -8.26 5.33 1.54
C VAL A 234 -8.87 4.03 2.04
N LEU A 235 -9.89 4.10 2.91
CA LEU A 235 -10.55 2.91 3.43
C LEU A 235 -11.25 2.13 2.30
N GLU A 236 -11.95 2.81 1.39
CA GLU A 236 -12.55 2.16 0.22
C GLU A 236 -11.50 1.40 -0.61
N LYS A 237 -10.33 2.00 -0.84
CA LYS A 237 -9.27 1.35 -1.61
C LYS A 237 -8.63 0.19 -0.84
N ILE A 238 -8.44 0.31 0.48
CA ILE A 238 -7.97 -0.78 1.33
C ILE A 238 -8.92 -1.98 1.24
N GLU A 239 -10.23 -1.76 1.37
CA GLU A 239 -11.25 -2.80 1.24
C GLU A 239 -11.20 -3.49 -0.13
N GLU A 240 -11.10 -2.72 -1.23
CA GLU A 240 -10.94 -3.27 -2.58
C GLU A 240 -9.71 -4.19 -2.70
N CYS A 241 -8.59 -3.78 -2.09
CA CYS A 241 -7.34 -4.54 -2.12
C CYS A 241 -7.41 -5.82 -1.28
N MET A 242 -8.09 -5.77 -0.13
CA MET A 242 -8.26 -6.91 0.76
C MET A 242 -9.20 -7.97 0.15
N ILE A 243 -10.29 -7.54 -0.49
CA ILE A 243 -11.26 -8.46 -1.13
C ILE A 243 -10.68 -9.04 -2.43
N GLY A 244 -9.85 -8.28 -3.15
CA GLY A 244 -9.22 -8.75 -4.38
C GLY A 244 -9.98 -8.44 -5.67
N VAL A 245 -11.13 -7.75 -5.60
CA VAL A 245 -12.07 -7.54 -6.75
C VAL A 245 -11.39 -6.96 -8.00
N ARG A 246 -10.45 -6.02 -7.81
CA ARG A 246 -9.74 -5.35 -8.92
C ARG A 246 -8.26 -5.72 -9.01
N THR A 247 -7.76 -6.49 -8.05
CA THR A 247 -6.33 -6.81 -7.93
C THR A 247 -6.06 -8.27 -8.25
N GLY A 248 -7.09 -9.06 -8.58
CA GLY A 248 -6.95 -10.47 -8.94
C GLY A 248 -6.50 -11.34 -7.77
N GLU A 249 -6.93 -11.00 -6.55
CA GLU A 249 -6.54 -11.68 -5.30
C GLU A 249 -5.02 -11.72 -5.04
N HIS A 250 -4.28 -10.76 -5.60
CA HIS A 250 -2.82 -10.71 -5.47
C HIS A 250 -2.37 -10.64 -4.01
N GLU A 251 -1.69 -11.69 -3.54
CA GLU A 251 -1.33 -11.89 -2.14
C GLU A 251 -0.58 -10.69 -1.54
N LEU A 252 0.45 -10.19 -2.23
CA LEU A 252 1.25 -9.06 -1.73
C LEU A 252 0.43 -7.78 -1.53
N ILE A 253 -0.58 -7.54 -2.38
CA ILE A 253 -1.43 -6.35 -2.28
C ILE A 253 -2.40 -6.52 -1.11
N ARG A 254 -3.00 -7.72 -0.97
CA ARG A 254 -3.87 -8.06 0.16
C ARG A 254 -3.13 -7.93 1.49
N ARG A 255 -1.90 -8.45 1.56
CA ARG A 255 -1.00 -8.31 2.72
C ARG A 255 -0.76 -6.86 3.07
N ALA A 256 -0.27 -6.06 2.12
CA ALA A 256 0.04 -4.65 2.35
C ALA A 256 -1.20 -3.82 2.76
N ALA A 257 -2.37 -4.11 2.19
CA ALA A 257 -3.62 -3.46 2.55
C ALA A 257 -4.08 -3.81 3.97
N THR A 258 -3.95 -5.08 4.35
CA THR A 258 -4.30 -5.55 5.71
C THR A 258 -3.36 -4.98 6.75
N GLU A 259 -2.05 -4.90 6.46
CA GLU A 259 -1.04 -4.25 7.31
C GLU A 259 -1.32 -2.76 7.49
N LEU A 260 -1.67 -2.05 6.40
CA LEU A 260 -2.06 -0.64 6.50
C LEU A 260 -3.30 -0.49 7.38
N LEU A 261 -4.34 -1.30 7.18
CA LEU A 261 -5.55 -1.25 8.02
C LEU A 261 -5.22 -1.51 9.49
N CYS A 262 -4.36 -2.47 9.79
CA CYS A 262 -3.91 -2.74 11.16
C CYS A 262 -3.26 -1.51 11.81
N ASN A 263 -2.40 -0.78 11.08
CA ASN A 263 -1.78 0.46 11.58
C ASN A 263 -2.77 1.63 11.73
N LEU A 264 -3.92 1.59 11.04
CA LEU A 264 -4.96 2.60 11.13
C LEU A 264 -6.08 2.23 12.11
N ALA A 265 -6.12 0.98 12.60
CA ALA A 265 -7.26 0.41 13.31
C ALA A 265 -7.66 1.17 14.58
N SER A 266 -6.70 1.73 15.32
CA SER A 266 -6.97 2.51 16.54
C SER A 266 -7.36 3.97 16.29
N THR A 267 -7.40 4.41 15.03
CA THR A 267 -7.78 5.79 14.70
C THR A 267 -9.29 5.96 14.76
N GLN A 268 -9.76 7.09 15.29
CA GLN A 268 -11.19 7.39 15.44
C GLN A 268 -11.97 7.25 14.12
N ALA A 269 -11.40 7.73 13.02
CA ALA A 269 -12.01 7.64 11.70
C ALA A 269 -12.22 6.19 11.22
N ILE A 270 -11.32 5.27 11.58
CA ILE A 270 -11.53 3.85 11.30
C ILE A 270 -12.54 3.25 12.27
N LEU A 271 -12.41 3.49 13.58
CA LEU A 271 -13.31 2.96 14.60
C LEU A 271 -14.78 3.27 14.26
N GLU A 272 -15.10 4.52 13.93
CA GLU A 272 -16.46 4.95 13.55
C GLU A 272 -17.05 4.10 12.41
N THR A 273 -16.23 3.66 11.46
CA THR A 273 -16.68 2.85 10.31
C THR A 273 -16.98 1.39 10.67
N PHE A 274 -16.50 0.92 11.82
CA PHE A 274 -16.80 -0.39 12.39
C PHE A 274 -17.87 -0.29 13.50
N GLU A 275 -17.95 0.83 14.21
CA GLU A 275 -18.90 1.09 15.30
C GLU A 275 -20.37 1.22 14.87
N GLU A 276 -20.63 1.49 13.59
CA GLU A 276 -22.00 1.47 13.05
C GLU A 276 -22.73 0.13 13.32
N GLY A 277 -22.02 -0.90 13.77
CA GLY A 277 -22.58 -2.09 14.41
C GLY A 277 -23.33 -3.00 13.43
N PRO A 278 -24.07 -4.01 13.95
CA PRO A 278 -24.80 -4.96 13.13
C PRO A 278 -25.97 -4.35 12.35
N THR A 279 -26.31 -3.08 12.57
CA THR A 279 -27.34 -2.36 11.78
C THR A 279 -26.81 -1.93 10.42
N SER A 280 -25.50 -1.69 10.28
CA SER A 280 -24.85 -1.39 9.00
C SER A 280 -24.35 -2.67 8.33
N ALA A 281 -24.90 -2.97 7.14
CA ALA A 281 -24.44 -4.11 6.35
C ALA A 281 -22.96 -4.02 5.98
N ARG A 282 -22.43 -2.79 5.87
CA ARG A 282 -21.04 -2.53 5.52
C ARG A 282 -20.09 -2.84 6.68
N SER A 283 -20.39 -2.36 7.90
CA SER A 283 -19.60 -2.69 9.10
C SER A 283 -19.51 -4.20 9.30
N ARG A 284 -20.65 -4.91 9.23
CA ARG A 284 -20.68 -6.37 9.34
C ARG A 284 -19.82 -7.08 8.29
N SER A 285 -19.85 -6.60 7.05
CA SER A 285 -19.02 -7.16 5.97
C SER A 285 -17.53 -6.98 6.24
N ARG A 286 -17.12 -5.83 6.80
CA ARG A 286 -15.71 -5.56 7.15
C ARG A 286 -15.22 -6.49 8.26
N LEU A 287 -16.04 -6.69 9.29
CA LEU A 287 -15.71 -7.61 10.39
C LEU A 287 -15.60 -9.05 9.87
N HIS A 288 -16.54 -9.51 9.03
CA HIS A 288 -16.44 -10.83 8.41
C HIS A 288 -15.18 -10.99 7.55
N LEU A 289 -14.81 -9.97 6.78
CA LEU A 289 -13.59 -9.99 5.98
C LEU A 289 -12.35 -10.14 6.85
N LEU A 290 -12.23 -9.36 7.93
CA LEU A 290 -11.10 -9.47 8.86
C LEU A 290 -11.05 -10.83 9.57
N ILE A 291 -12.20 -11.37 9.97
CA ILE A 291 -12.29 -12.71 10.57
C ILE A 291 -11.77 -13.76 9.57
N ALA A 292 -12.23 -13.70 8.32
CA ALA A 292 -11.80 -14.63 7.28
C ALA A 292 -10.30 -14.51 6.96
N LEU A 293 -9.76 -13.28 6.92
CA LEU A 293 -8.33 -13.06 6.67
C LEU A 293 -7.44 -13.51 7.82
N SER A 294 -7.97 -13.62 9.05
CA SER A 294 -7.22 -14.13 10.21
C SER A 294 -6.85 -15.62 10.07
N SER A 295 -7.54 -16.36 9.19
CA SER A 295 -7.20 -17.73 8.79
C SER A 295 -6.60 -17.81 7.39
N SER A 296 -5.99 -16.73 6.88
CA SER A 296 -5.31 -16.76 5.58
C SER A 296 -4.07 -17.66 5.61
N ASP A 297 -3.82 -18.39 4.52
CA ASP A 297 -2.58 -19.17 4.32
C ASP A 297 -1.33 -18.27 4.35
N ASP A 298 -1.49 -17.01 3.94
CA ASP A 298 -0.45 -16.00 4.06
C ASP A 298 -0.33 -15.50 5.50
N LEU A 299 0.68 -16.03 6.22
CA LEU A 299 0.88 -15.75 7.64
C LEU A 299 0.94 -14.24 7.97
N PRO A 300 1.72 -13.39 7.27
CA PRO A 300 1.67 -11.95 7.47
C PRO A 300 0.26 -11.34 7.34
N THR A 301 -0.53 -11.74 6.35
CA THR A 301 -1.94 -11.29 6.21
C THR A 301 -2.76 -11.72 7.43
N ALA A 302 -2.63 -12.98 7.86
CA ALA A 302 -3.34 -13.51 9.04
C ALA A 302 -2.99 -12.74 10.32
N LEU A 303 -1.70 -12.45 10.54
CA LEU A 303 -1.24 -11.67 11.68
C LEU A 303 -1.77 -10.24 11.67
N ALA A 304 -1.75 -9.58 10.50
CA ALA A 304 -2.25 -8.22 10.34
C ALA A 304 -3.77 -8.15 10.56
N ALA A 305 -4.53 -9.12 10.04
CA ALA A 305 -5.98 -9.18 10.21
C ALA A 305 -6.38 -9.43 11.68
N ALA A 306 -5.75 -10.40 12.33
CA ALA A 306 -5.99 -10.70 13.74
C ALA A 306 -5.57 -9.52 14.64
N GLY A 307 -4.45 -8.87 14.31
CA GLY A 307 -3.98 -7.66 14.99
C GLY A 307 -4.96 -6.49 14.85
N ALA A 308 -5.48 -6.26 13.65
CA ALA A 308 -6.49 -5.22 13.41
C ALA A 308 -7.77 -5.49 14.21
N LEU A 309 -8.27 -6.74 14.23
CA LEU A 309 -9.44 -7.11 15.04
C LEU A 309 -9.22 -6.87 16.53
N ALA A 310 -8.06 -7.29 17.05
CA ALA A 310 -7.71 -7.08 18.46
C ALA A 310 -7.70 -5.59 18.81
N LEU A 311 -7.08 -4.74 17.97
CA LEU A 311 -7.06 -3.29 18.17
C LEU A 311 -8.46 -2.67 18.13
N LEU A 312 -9.31 -3.08 17.19
CA LEU A 312 -10.68 -2.59 17.08
C LEU A 312 -11.52 -2.93 18.32
N VAL A 313 -11.40 -4.16 18.83
CA VAL A 313 -12.12 -4.60 20.04
C VAL A 313 -11.59 -3.90 21.29
N ASP A 314 -10.28 -3.76 21.41
CA ASP A 314 -9.62 -3.08 22.54
C ASP A 314 -10.01 -1.59 22.63
N HIS A 315 -10.18 -0.92 21.48
CA HIS A 315 -10.50 0.51 21.43
C HIS A 315 -12.00 0.80 21.28
N SER A 316 -12.85 -0.20 21.01
CA SER A 316 -14.30 -0.01 20.87
C SER A 316 -15.12 -1.18 21.42
N SER A 317 -15.75 -0.94 22.57
CA SER A 317 -16.74 -1.87 23.14
C SER A 317 -17.96 -2.09 22.23
N ALA A 318 -18.30 -1.14 21.37
CA ALA A 318 -19.38 -1.31 20.39
C ALA A 318 -19.03 -2.38 19.35
N VAL A 319 -17.78 -2.40 18.87
CA VAL A 319 -17.28 -3.45 17.96
C VAL A 319 -17.23 -4.80 18.68
N ALA A 320 -16.74 -4.83 19.92
CA ALA A 320 -16.73 -6.04 20.74
C ALA A 320 -18.15 -6.62 20.90
N LYS A 321 -19.12 -5.79 21.29
CA LYS A 321 -20.54 -6.16 21.39
C LYS A 321 -21.13 -6.59 20.05
N ALA A 322 -20.74 -5.98 18.93
CA ALA A 322 -21.23 -6.38 17.62
C ALA A 322 -20.75 -7.79 17.24
N LEU A 323 -19.47 -8.09 17.48
CA LEU A 323 -18.87 -9.40 17.23
C LEU A 323 -19.51 -10.48 18.10
N VAL A 324 -19.82 -10.17 19.36
CA VAL A 324 -20.49 -11.13 20.24
C VAL A 324 -21.96 -11.24 19.88
N ASN A 325 -22.73 -10.15 19.79
CA ASN A 325 -24.18 -10.18 19.69
C ASN A 325 -24.71 -10.68 18.34
N GLU A 326 -24.00 -10.43 17.23
CA GLU A 326 -24.43 -10.86 15.91
C GLU A 326 -24.08 -12.34 15.67
N THR A 327 -25.09 -13.15 15.37
CA THR A 327 -24.97 -14.62 15.30
C THR A 327 -23.98 -15.08 14.24
N LYS A 328 -23.96 -14.47 13.05
CA LYS A 328 -23.06 -14.90 11.98
C LYS A 328 -21.62 -14.53 12.28
N LEU A 329 -21.37 -13.35 12.85
CA LEU A 329 -20.04 -12.89 13.25
C LEU A 329 -19.47 -13.78 14.35
N SER A 330 -20.23 -14.01 15.42
CA SER A 330 -19.82 -14.90 16.53
C SER A 330 -19.58 -16.34 16.06
N GLU A 331 -20.44 -16.91 15.21
CA GLU A 331 -20.22 -18.24 14.64
C GLU A 331 -18.98 -18.30 13.72
N SER A 332 -18.79 -17.28 12.87
CA SER A 332 -17.63 -17.20 11.98
C SER A 332 -16.32 -17.07 12.75
N LEU A 333 -16.30 -16.19 13.76
CA LEU A 333 -15.14 -16.00 14.62
C LEU A 333 -14.87 -17.27 15.43
N GLY A 334 -15.92 -17.92 15.95
CA GLY A 334 -15.76 -19.14 16.71
C GLY A 334 -15.16 -20.29 15.89
N ARG A 335 -15.59 -20.46 14.64
CA ARG A 335 -14.98 -21.45 13.72
C ARG A 335 -13.51 -21.14 13.46
N VAL A 336 -13.21 -19.91 13.05
CA VAL A 336 -11.83 -19.48 12.77
C VAL A 336 -10.95 -19.60 14.02
N ALA A 337 -11.51 -19.32 15.20
CA ALA A 337 -10.79 -19.43 16.45
C ALA A 337 -10.38 -20.87 16.76
N LEU A 338 -11.30 -21.83 16.59
CA LEU A 338 -10.99 -23.25 16.75
C LEU A 338 -9.89 -23.70 15.79
N ASP A 339 -10.02 -23.38 14.50
CA ASP A 339 -9.04 -23.74 13.48
C ASP A 339 -7.63 -23.21 13.82
N ILE A 340 -7.54 -21.93 14.25
CA ILE A 340 -6.26 -21.31 14.65
C ILE A 340 -5.71 -21.90 15.95
N ILE A 341 -6.55 -22.24 16.93
CA ILE A 341 -6.11 -22.84 18.20
C ILE A 341 -5.55 -24.24 17.95
N GLU A 342 -6.18 -25.03 17.09
CA GLU A 342 -5.76 -26.40 16.81
C GLU A 342 -4.55 -26.47 15.87
N GLU A 343 -4.55 -25.69 14.79
CA GLU A 343 -3.58 -25.83 13.69
C GLU A 343 -2.76 -24.56 13.41
N GLY A 344 -3.09 -23.44 14.04
CA GLY A 344 -2.44 -22.15 13.80
C GLY A 344 -1.01 -22.04 14.33
N LYS A 345 -0.29 -21.04 13.81
CA LYS A 345 1.05 -20.66 14.29
C LYS A 345 0.94 -19.82 15.56
N ILE A 346 1.94 -19.93 16.45
CA ILE A 346 1.98 -19.25 17.76
C ILE A 346 1.67 -17.74 17.67
N GLY A 347 2.20 -17.03 16.67
CA GLY A 347 1.94 -15.59 16.53
C GLY A 347 0.46 -15.26 16.28
N VAL A 348 -0.24 -16.08 15.48
CA VAL A 348 -1.67 -15.90 15.20
C VAL A 348 -2.49 -16.33 16.41
N GLN A 349 -2.11 -17.43 17.06
CA GLN A 349 -2.71 -17.89 18.32
C GLN A 349 -2.64 -16.80 19.38
N HIS A 350 -1.47 -16.19 19.63
CA HIS A 350 -1.31 -15.11 20.60
C HIS A 350 -2.31 -13.96 20.39
N ARG A 351 -2.44 -13.47 19.15
CA ARG A 351 -3.36 -12.37 18.80
C ARG A 351 -4.82 -12.78 18.95
N LEU A 352 -5.17 -13.98 18.53
CA LEU A 352 -6.52 -14.53 18.71
C LEU A 352 -6.88 -14.71 20.18
N ILE A 353 -5.98 -15.25 21.01
CA ILE A 353 -6.25 -15.43 22.44
C ILE A 353 -6.42 -14.07 23.11
N THR A 354 -5.64 -13.05 22.70
CA THR A 354 -5.84 -11.67 23.17
C THR A 354 -7.23 -11.17 22.82
N LEU A 355 -7.68 -11.36 21.56
CA LEU A 355 -9.03 -11.02 21.11
C LEU A 355 -10.10 -11.74 21.95
N LEU A 356 -9.97 -13.05 22.16
CA LEU A 356 -10.91 -13.84 22.97
C LEU A 356 -10.95 -13.35 24.42
N ALA A 357 -9.81 -12.98 25.01
CA ALA A 357 -9.74 -12.44 26.35
C ALA A 357 -10.55 -11.14 26.49
N CYS A 358 -10.40 -10.21 25.54
CA CYS A 358 -11.19 -8.97 25.51
C CYS A 358 -12.68 -9.25 25.32
N MET A 359 -13.03 -10.20 24.45
CA MET A 359 -14.44 -10.51 24.15
C MET A 359 -15.16 -11.20 25.31
N LEU A 360 -14.45 -11.98 26.13
CA LEU A 360 -15.01 -12.59 27.34
C LEU A 360 -15.40 -11.58 28.41
N GLU A 361 -14.77 -10.39 28.44
CA GLU A 361 -15.15 -9.33 29.37
C GLU A 361 -16.51 -8.73 29.03
N GLU A 362 -16.92 -8.78 27.76
CA GLU A 362 -18.17 -8.18 27.30
C GLU A 362 -19.38 -9.13 27.44
N ASP A 363 -19.24 -10.41 27.12
CA ASP A 363 -20.32 -11.40 27.22
C ASP A 363 -19.78 -12.84 27.33
N GLN A 364 -19.48 -13.21 28.58
CA GLN A 364 -18.98 -14.52 29.01
C GLN A 364 -19.93 -15.67 28.64
N ASP A 365 -21.23 -15.43 28.78
CA ASP A 365 -22.31 -16.42 28.65
C ASP A 365 -22.41 -16.98 27.22
N ARG A 366 -22.08 -16.15 26.23
CA ARG A 366 -22.07 -16.55 24.82
C ARG A 366 -20.87 -17.42 24.48
N TRP A 367 -19.69 -17.07 24.99
CA TRP A 367 -18.44 -17.77 24.71
C TRP A 367 -18.30 -19.11 25.44
N THR A 368 -18.95 -19.27 26.60
CA THR A 368 -19.07 -20.56 27.29
C THR A 368 -19.97 -21.54 26.53
N LYS A 369 -21.02 -21.05 25.86
CA LYS A 369 -21.96 -21.88 25.08
C LYS A 369 -21.51 -22.10 23.63
N ARG A 370 -20.80 -21.14 23.03
CA ARG A 370 -20.34 -21.17 21.64
C ARG A 370 -19.03 -20.39 21.46
N PRO A 371 -18.05 -20.91 20.72
CA PRO A 371 -18.09 -22.13 19.92
C PRO A 371 -17.94 -23.40 20.76
N VAL A 372 -18.64 -24.46 20.35
CA VAL A 372 -18.56 -25.78 21.01
C VAL A 372 -17.13 -26.31 20.85
N GLY A 373 -16.54 -26.80 21.94
CA GLY A 373 -15.17 -27.32 21.95
C GLY A 373 -14.08 -26.25 22.15
N LEU A 374 -14.42 -24.97 22.34
CA LEU A 374 -13.43 -23.92 22.60
C LEU A 374 -12.57 -24.24 23.82
N LYS A 375 -13.21 -24.62 24.93
CA LYS A 375 -12.53 -24.96 26.18
C LYS A 375 -11.55 -26.13 25.97
N ASP A 376 -12.00 -27.21 25.36
CA ASP A 376 -11.18 -28.39 25.07
C ASP A 376 -9.98 -28.03 24.17
N ALA A 377 -10.20 -27.20 23.14
CA ALA A 377 -9.15 -26.74 22.24
C ALA A 377 -8.10 -25.88 23.00
N LEU A 378 -8.55 -24.98 23.87
CA LEU A 378 -7.69 -24.16 24.72
C LEU A 378 -6.89 -25.00 25.72
N GLU A 379 -7.49 -26.01 26.35
CA GLU A 379 -6.79 -26.93 27.25
C GLU A 379 -5.72 -27.72 26.51
N LYS A 380 -6.02 -28.25 25.32
CA LYS A 380 -5.03 -28.90 24.44
C LYS A 380 -3.89 -27.95 24.07
N LEU A 381 -4.20 -26.71 23.70
CA LEU A 381 -3.19 -25.71 23.36
C LEU A 381 -2.29 -25.40 24.55
N LYS A 382 -2.88 -25.18 25.74
CA LYS A 382 -2.13 -24.98 26.99
C LYS A 382 -1.17 -26.15 27.27
N GLY A 383 -1.60 -27.39 27.03
CA GLY A 383 -0.77 -28.57 27.18
C GLY A 383 0.40 -28.67 26.18
N ARG A 384 0.23 -28.13 24.96
CA ARG A 384 1.26 -28.11 23.90
C ARG A 384 2.31 -27.02 24.07
N LEU A 385 1.97 -25.91 24.72
CA LEU A 385 2.86 -24.76 24.87
C LEU A 385 3.90 -25.01 25.97
N GLY A 386 5.18 -24.95 25.63
CA GLY A 386 6.28 -25.00 26.61
C GLY A 386 6.52 -23.66 27.32
N GLU A 387 7.35 -23.67 28.35
CA GLU A 387 7.76 -22.47 29.12
C GLU A 387 9.16 -21.96 28.73
N GLU A 388 9.81 -22.62 27.76
CA GLU A 388 11.19 -22.32 27.34
C GLU A 388 11.29 -21.08 26.43
N ASP A 389 10.22 -20.77 25.70
CA ASP A 389 10.12 -19.64 24.77
C ASP A 389 9.19 -18.56 25.35
N GLU A 390 9.64 -17.30 25.37
CA GLU A 390 8.94 -16.17 25.99
C GLU A 390 7.54 -15.96 25.40
N VAL A 391 7.41 -16.09 24.08
CA VAL A 391 6.12 -15.93 23.39
C VAL A 391 5.18 -17.08 23.76
N SER A 392 5.69 -18.31 23.76
CA SER A 392 4.92 -19.50 24.14
C SER A 392 4.44 -19.45 25.59
N ALA A 393 5.29 -18.95 26.50
CA ALA A 393 4.96 -18.73 27.90
C ALA A 393 3.84 -17.68 28.06
N GLU A 394 3.91 -16.58 27.31
CA GLU A 394 2.88 -15.54 27.34
C GLU A 394 1.55 -16.04 26.78
N VAL A 395 1.56 -16.79 25.66
CA VAL A 395 0.33 -17.41 25.14
C VAL A 395 -0.25 -18.38 26.17
N ARG A 396 0.58 -19.21 26.81
CA ARG A 396 0.14 -20.16 27.84
C ARG A 396 -0.51 -19.43 29.03
N ARG A 397 0.06 -18.28 29.43
CA ARG A 397 -0.51 -17.41 30.47
C ARG A 397 -1.87 -16.85 30.05
N LEU A 398 -1.98 -16.28 28.85
CA LEU A 398 -3.23 -15.73 28.33
C LEU A 398 -4.32 -16.80 28.19
N VAL A 399 -3.98 -18.01 27.71
CA VAL A 399 -4.90 -19.15 27.65
C VAL A 399 -5.41 -19.52 29.06
N GLY A 400 -4.54 -19.46 30.07
CA GLY A 400 -4.94 -19.66 31.46
C GLY A 400 -5.98 -18.65 31.95
N VAL A 401 -5.83 -17.37 31.59
CA VAL A 401 -6.80 -16.31 31.91
C VAL A 401 -8.14 -16.56 31.22
N VAL A 402 -8.11 -16.90 29.93
CA VAL A 402 -9.31 -17.20 29.14
C VAL A 402 -10.04 -18.43 29.70
N LEU A 403 -9.33 -19.50 30.03
CA LEU A 403 -9.92 -20.70 30.64
C LEU A 403 -10.55 -20.41 31.99
N HIS A 404 -9.89 -19.64 32.87
CA HIS A 404 -10.45 -19.25 34.15
C HIS A 404 -11.77 -18.49 34.00
N ARG A 405 -11.83 -17.54 33.05
CA ARG A 405 -13.05 -16.78 32.74
C ARG A 405 -14.15 -17.63 32.11
N LEU A 406 -13.82 -18.75 31.47
CA LEU A 406 -14.82 -19.68 30.95
C LEU A 406 -15.39 -20.60 32.04
N ASP A 407 -14.72 -20.69 33.20
CA ASP A 407 -15.12 -21.53 34.35
C ASP A 407 -15.93 -20.76 35.42
N GLU A 408 -15.73 -19.45 35.51
CA GLU A 408 -16.61 -18.52 36.24
C GLU A 408 -18.00 -18.46 35.60
#